data_AF-A0A832YSN4-F1
#
_entry.id   AF-A0A832YSN4-F1
#
_cell.length_a   1.000
_cell.length_b   1.000
_cell.length_c   1.000
_cell.angle_alpha   90.00
_cell.angle_beta   90.00
_cell.angle_gamma   90.00
#
_symmetry.space_group_name_H-M   'P 1'
#
loop_
_entity.id
_entity.type
_entity.pdbx_description
1 polymer ?
#
loop_
_entity_poly.entity_id
_entity_poly.type
_entity_poly.pdbx_seq_one_letter_code
_entity_poly.pdbx_strand_id
1 'polypeptide(L)' 'SLIKKYKLEKEYNIGKYADEIILNYVEYHKKKNNKVVVCTNDKELKNKLIERGIPVLVVKQKKYFELQGYL' A
#
# COMPACT_ATOMS: atom_id res chain seq x y z
N SER A 1 20.79 -6.59 -5.44
CA SER A 1 19.50 -6.14 -4.88
C SER A 1 18.80 -7.33 -4.22
N LEU A 2 18.24 -7.16 -3.02
CA LEU A 2 17.45 -8.21 -2.35
C LEU A 2 16.08 -8.42 -3.01
N ILE A 3 15.61 -7.46 -3.80
CA ILE A 3 14.35 -7.56 -4.54
C ILE A 3 14.65 -8.18 -5.92
N LYS A 4 14.19 -9.43 -6.10
CA LYS A 4 14.42 -10.20 -7.34
C LYS A 4 13.42 -9.88 -8.45
N LYS A 5 12.23 -9.40 -8.10
CA LYS A 5 11.16 -9.06 -9.04
C LYS A 5 10.47 -7.78 -8.58
N TYR A 6 10.41 -6.79 -9.46
CA TYR A 6 9.67 -5.56 -9.25
C TYR A 6 9.20 -5.02 -10.60
N LYS A 7 8.12 -4.24 -10.59
CA LYS A 7 7.68 -3.42 -11.72
C LYS A 7 7.73 -1.97 -11.26
N LEU A 8 8.37 -1.11 -12.04
CA LEU A 8 8.21 0.34 -11.85
C LEU A 8 6.88 0.73 -12.46
N GLU A 9 6.01 1.32 -11.66
CA GLU A 9 4.79 1.90 -12.17
C GLU A 9 5.09 3.29 -12.71
N LYS A 10 5.07 3.42 -14.04
CA LYS A 10 5.39 4.67 -14.75
C LYS A 10 4.15 5.38 -15.26
N GLU A 11 3.04 4.65 -15.42
CA GLU A 11 1.80 5.18 -15.99
C GLU A 11 0.97 5.92 -14.93
N TYR A 12 1.21 5.63 -13.66
CA TYR A 12 0.53 6.28 -12.54
C TYR A 12 1.37 7.40 -11.93
N ASN A 13 1.00 8.66 -12.19
CA ASN A 13 1.74 9.85 -11.73
C ASN A 13 0.86 10.88 -10.99
N ILE A 14 -0.23 10.44 -10.37
CA ILE A 14 -1.19 11.36 -9.72
C ILE A 14 -0.84 11.55 -8.25
N GLY A 15 -0.37 12.75 -7.90
CA GLY A 15 -0.08 13.19 -6.53
C GLY A 15 1.29 13.84 -6.41
N LYS A 16 1.48 14.65 -5.37
CA LYS A 16 2.76 15.35 -5.11
C LYS A 16 3.60 14.64 -4.07
N TYR A 17 2.96 14.04 -3.07
CA TYR A 17 3.62 13.37 -1.95
C TYR A 17 3.49 11.85 -2.06
N ALA A 18 4.47 11.10 -1.54
CA ALA A 18 4.48 9.65 -1.62
C ALA A 18 3.20 9.00 -1.05
N ASP A 19 2.76 9.43 0.13
CA ASP A 19 1.52 8.97 0.76
C ASP A 19 0.29 9.22 -0.12
N GLU A 20 0.23 10.41 -0.73
CA GLU A 20 -0.85 10.79 -1.63
C GLU A 20 -0.85 9.91 -2.89
N ILE A 21 0.32 9.69 -3.50
CA ILE A 21 0.49 8.82 -4.67
C ILE A 21 0.04 7.39 -4.34
N ILE A 22 0.43 6.85 -3.17
CA ILE A 22 0.02 5.51 -2.72
C ILE A 22 -1.49 5.46 -2.53
N LEU A 23 -2.09 6.43 -1.84
CA LEU A 23 -3.54 6.50 -1.61
C LEU A 23 -4.31 6.59 -2.92
N ASN A 24 -3.88 7.46 -3.84
CA ASN A 24 -4.56 7.60 -5.12
C ASN A 24 -4.41 6.32 -5.97
N TYR A 25 -3.24 5.67 -5.92
CA TYR A 25 -2.97 4.41 -6.64
C TYR A 25 -3.88 3.28 -6.18
N VAL A 26 -4.03 3.09 -4.85
CA VAL A 26 -4.91 2.05 -4.32
C VAL A 26 -6.36 2.30 -4.70
N GLU A 27 -6.82 3.56 -4.65
CA GLU A 27 -8.20 3.92 -5.04
C GLU A 27 -8.45 3.68 -6.53
N TYR A 28 -7.49 4.04 -7.39
CA TYR A 28 -7.58 3.78 -8.82
C TYR A 28 -7.72 2.27 -9.12
N HIS A 29 -6.93 1.44 -8.45
CA HIS A 29 -6.99 -0.01 -8.64
C HIS A 29 -8.24 -0.65 -8.02
N LYS A 30 -8.68 -0.15 -6.87
CA LYS A 30 -9.93 -0.57 -6.23
C LYS A 30 -11.12 -0.35 -7.15
N LYS A 31 -11.21 0.81 -7.83
CA LYS A 31 -12.25 1.11 -8.84
C LYS A 31 -12.22 0.16 -10.05
N LYS A 32 -11.08 -0.47 -10.33
CA LYS A 32 -10.90 -1.46 -11.40
C LYS A 32 -11.10 -2.90 -10.92
N ASN A 33 -11.57 -3.11 -9.68
CA ASN A 33 -11.67 -4.43 -9.03
C ASN A 33 -10.33 -5.19 -8.93
N ASN A 34 -9.20 -4.49 -8.99
CA ASN A 34 -7.90 -5.08 -8.74
C ASN A 34 -7.65 -5.18 -7.23
N LYS A 35 -7.01 -6.27 -6.79
CA LYS A 35 -6.61 -6.46 -5.39
C LYS A 35 -5.24 -5.84 -5.15
N VAL A 36 -5.13 -4.95 -4.16
CA VAL A 36 -3.88 -4.29 -3.79
C VAL A 36 -3.67 -4.43 -2.28
N VAL A 37 -2.44 -4.79 -1.90
CA VAL A 37 -1.97 -4.78 -0.50
C VAL A 37 -0.85 -3.75 -0.42
N VAL A 38 -0.90 -2.86 0.57
CA VAL A 38 0.17 -1.87 0.79
C VAL A 38 1.07 -2.35 1.90
N CYS A 39 2.39 -2.24 1.71
CA CYS A 39 3.36 -2.54 2.76
C CYS A 39 3.87 -1.23 3.36
N THR A 40 3.50 -0.90 4.60
CA THR A 40 3.99 0.30 5.27
C THR A 40 3.99 0.13 6.79
N ASN A 41 5.03 0.66 7.45
CA ASN A 41 5.07 0.80 8.91
C ASN A 41 4.68 2.21 9.37
N ASP A 42 4.40 3.13 8.43
CA ASP A 42 3.93 4.46 8.77
C ASP A 42 2.53 4.41 9.38
N LYS A 43 2.36 5.01 10.56
CA LYS A 43 1.11 4.91 11.33
C LYS A 43 -0.04 5.68 10.67
N GLU A 44 0.23 6.86 10.12
CA GLU A 44 -0.81 7.70 9.54
C GLU A 44 -1.30 7.14 8.22
N LEU A 45 -0.39 6.77 7.33
CA LEU A 45 -0.73 6.13 6.05
C LEU A 45 -1.46 4.82 6.28
N LYS A 46 -1.00 4.00 7.23
CA LYS A 46 -1.69 2.75 7.59
C LYS A 46 -3.13 3.00 8.02
N ASN A 47 -3.36 3.94 8.93
CA ASN A 47 -4.72 4.24 9.40
C ASN A 47 -5.63 4.69 8.25
N LYS A 48 -5.14 5.60 7.38
CA LYS A 48 -5.87 6.05 6.19
C LYS A 48 -6.22 4.90 5.24
N LEU A 49 -5.32 3.93 5.06
CA LEU A 49 -5.53 2.75 4.22
C LEU A 49 -6.57 1.79 4.82
N ILE A 50 -6.46 1.51 6.12
CA ILE A 50 -7.38 0.62 6.84
C ILE A 50 -8.81 1.20 6.85
N GLU A 51 -8.95 2.51 7.09
CA GLU A 51 -10.25 3.21 7.03
C GLU A 51 -10.91 3.10 5.64
N ARG A 52 -10.11 2.92 4.58
CA ARG A 52 -10.57 2.71 3.20
C ARG A 52 -10.79 1.24 2.86
N GLY A 53 -10.64 0.32 3.81
CA GLY A 53 -10.75 -1.12 3.60
C GLY A 53 -9.62 -1.71 2.75
N ILE A 54 -8.45 -1.07 2.75
CA ILE A 54 -7.27 -1.56 2.04
C ILE A 54 -6.41 -2.39 3.01
N PRO A 55 -6.09 -3.65 2.68
CA PRO A 55 -5.22 -4.47 3.51
C PRO A 55 -3.80 -3.90 3.54
N VAL A 56 -3.21 -3.86 4.74
CA VAL A 56 -1.85 -3.35 4.97
C VAL A 56 -0.96 -4.43 5.57
N LEU A 57 0.20 -4.66 4.97
CA LEU A 57 1.25 -5.51 5.51
C LEU A 57 2.25 -4.66 6.31
N VAL A 58 2.45 -5.00 7.58
CA VAL A 58 3.41 -4.33 8.47
C VAL A 58 4.53 -5.29 8.87
N VAL A 59 5.73 -4.76 9.12
CA VAL A 59 6.86 -5.53 9.66
C VAL A 59 6.93 -5.32 11.17
N LYS A 60 6.72 -6.38 11.95
CA LYS A 60 6.88 -6.42 13.41
C LYS A 60 8.21 -7.08 13.81
N GLN A 61 8.83 -6.53 14.85
CA GLN A 61 10.07 -7.04 15.45
C GLN A 61 11.20 -7.30 14.43
N LYS A 62 11.19 -6.57 13.29
CA LYS A 62 12.11 -6.73 12.15
C LYS A 62 12.13 -8.13 11.51
N LYS A 63 11.17 -9.01 11.84
CA LYS A 63 11.19 -10.42 11.43
C LYS A 63 9.84 -10.96 10.97
N TYR A 64 8.74 -10.44 11.51
CA TYR A 64 7.41 -10.96 11.25
C TYR A 64 6.61 -10.01 10.39
N PHE A 65 5.88 -10.57 9.43
CA PHE A 65 4.89 -9.83 8.67
C PHE A 65 3.51 -10.05 9.28
N GLU A 66 2.76 -8.97 9.43
CA GLU A 66 1.37 -9.01 9.89
C GLU A 66 0.50 -8.27 8.89
N LEU A 67 -0.55 -8.95 8.43
CA LEU A 67 -1.58 -8.34 7.61
C LEU A 67 -2.61 -7.69 8.55
N GLN A 68 -3.04 -6.47 8.23
CA GLN A 68 -4.03 -5.69 8.99
C GLN A 68 -5.06 -5.09 8.03
N GLY A 69 -6.23 -4.68 8.53
CA GLY A 69 -7.24 -3.97 7.74
C GLY A 69 -7.97 -4.83 6.70
N TYR A 70 -8.00 -6.14 6.90
CA TYR A 70 -8.82 -7.07 6.12
C TYR A 70 -9.93 -7.61 7.04
N LEU A 71 -11.18 -7.52 6.57
CA LEU A 71 -12.37 -8.20 7.10
C LEU A 71 -13.13 -8.77 5.90
#